data_AF-A0AAD8LLN4-F1
#
_entry.id   AF-A0AAD8LLN4-F1
#
_cell.length_a   1.000
_cell.length_b   1.000
_cell.length_c   1.000
_cell.angle_alpha   90.00
_cell.angle_beta   90.00
_cell.angle_gamma   90.00
#
_symmetry.space_group_name_H-M   'P 1'
#
loop_
_entity.id
_entity.type
_entity.pdbx_description
1 polymer ?
#
loop_
_entity_poly.entity_id
_entity_poly.type
_entity_poly.pdbx_seq_one_letter_code
_entity_poly.pdbx_strand_id
1 'polypeptide(L)'
;MAMTMMPLVVAMEGCGDCELMVQLKIVMILNPRFEMKNAKIILGSSSMARRNILEEMGYHFTVMVADIDEKSIRREKAEDLVLALAEAKADAIVSRLGIEGHKEENAHPTLLITADTVVVYEGMIREKPSSKEEARHFVKGYSGGCAVVVGSVVITNLTTGTRKRGCDRSEVYFHDIPDEVIDRLIDDGVTLNVAGGLMLEHPLTAPFVDTVIGTPDGVMGLSKSLTQKLLDESLES
;
A
#
# COMPACT_ATOMS: atom_id res chain seq x y z
N MET A 1 17.50 -27.30 -7.79
CA MET A 1 16.86 -27.89 -8.99
C MET A 1 15.68 -27.00 -9.34
N ALA A 2 15.88 -26.11 -10.32
CA ALA A 2 14.85 -25.18 -10.75
C ALA A 2 13.79 -25.94 -11.55
N MET A 3 12.54 -25.88 -11.13
CA MET A 3 11.42 -26.39 -11.91
C MET A 3 10.79 -25.20 -12.62
N THR A 4 11.19 -25.01 -13.87
CA THR A 4 10.61 -24.06 -14.81
C THR A 4 9.13 -24.42 -15.00
N MET A 5 8.22 -23.55 -14.56
CA MET A 5 6.82 -23.61 -14.97
C MET A 5 6.74 -23.19 -16.45
N MET A 6 6.54 -24.17 -17.33
CA MET A 6 6.10 -23.90 -18.71
C MET A 6 4.67 -23.34 -18.68
N PRO A 7 4.32 -22.40 -19.58
CA PRO A 7 2.92 -22.10 -19.83
C PRO A 7 2.28 -23.34 -20.44
N LEU A 8 1.18 -23.79 -19.85
CA LEU A 8 0.37 -24.88 -20.37
C LEU A 8 -0.26 -24.42 -21.70
N VAL A 9 0.40 -24.74 -22.80
CA VAL A 9 -0.18 -24.68 -24.14
C VAL A 9 -1.19 -25.82 -24.22
N VAL A 10 -2.48 -25.50 -24.09
CA VAL A 10 -3.55 -26.47 -24.35
C VAL A 10 -3.65 -26.64 -25.85
N ALA A 11 -3.09 -27.73 -26.37
CA ALA A 11 -3.28 -28.16 -27.73
C ALA A 11 -4.77 -28.52 -27.94
N MET A 12 -5.38 -27.86 -28.93
CA MET A 12 -6.75 -28.09 -29.34
C MET A 12 -6.84 -29.35 -30.18
N GLU A 13 -7.50 -30.41 -29.70
CA GLU A 13 -8.20 -31.38 -30.57
C GLU A 13 -9.41 -31.98 -29.83
N GLY A 14 -10.60 -31.88 -30.45
CA GLY A 14 -11.69 -32.84 -30.26
C GLY A 14 -12.83 -32.49 -29.29
N CYS A 15 -13.92 -31.96 -29.85
CA CYS A 15 -15.33 -32.22 -29.52
C CYS A 15 -15.80 -32.17 -28.04
N GLY A 16 -16.55 -31.11 -27.69
CA GLY A 16 -17.39 -31.10 -26.48
C GLY A 16 -17.65 -29.70 -25.92
N ASP A 17 -18.51 -28.92 -26.57
CA ASP A 17 -18.84 -27.53 -26.16
C ASP A 17 -19.35 -27.39 -24.70
N CYS A 18 -19.81 -28.48 -24.06
CA CYS A 18 -20.14 -28.49 -22.64
C CYS A 18 -18.92 -28.66 -21.71
N GLU A 19 -17.95 -29.50 -22.09
CA GLU A 19 -16.83 -29.87 -21.20
C GLU A 19 -15.77 -28.77 -21.17
N LEU A 20 -15.57 -28.08 -22.29
CA LEU A 20 -14.71 -26.90 -22.38
C LEU A 20 -15.29 -25.72 -21.58
N MET A 21 -16.61 -25.49 -21.61
CA MET A 21 -17.26 -24.45 -20.78
C MET A 21 -17.20 -24.79 -19.28
N VAL A 22 -17.32 -26.07 -18.92
CA VAL A 22 -17.21 -26.52 -17.52
C VAL A 22 -15.76 -26.41 -17.04
N GLN A 23 -14.76 -26.78 -17.86
CA GLN A 23 -13.35 -26.60 -17.52
C GLN A 23 -12.94 -25.13 -17.47
N LEU A 24 -13.41 -24.27 -18.40
CA LEU A 24 -13.19 -22.83 -18.30
C LEU A 24 -13.85 -22.25 -17.04
N LYS A 25 -15.08 -22.66 -16.72
CA LYS A 25 -15.75 -22.26 -15.47
C LYS A 25 -14.97 -22.73 -14.25
N ILE A 26 -14.49 -23.96 -14.21
CA ILE A 26 -13.71 -24.51 -13.08
C ILE A 26 -12.37 -23.77 -12.95
N VAL A 27 -11.67 -23.49 -14.04
CA VAL A 27 -10.42 -22.72 -14.03
C VAL A 27 -10.68 -21.27 -13.61
N MET A 28 -11.83 -20.68 -13.96
CA MET A 28 -12.24 -19.35 -13.51
C MET A 28 -12.68 -19.32 -12.04
N ILE A 29 -13.33 -20.38 -11.55
CA ILE A 29 -13.76 -20.53 -10.14
C ILE A 29 -12.56 -20.79 -9.22
N LEU A 30 -11.50 -21.42 -9.71
CA LEU A 30 -10.31 -21.78 -8.92
C LEU A 30 -9.14 -20.79 -9.08
N ASN A 31 -9.34 -19.66 -9.76
CA ASN A 31 -8.29 -18.67 -9.97
C ASN A 31 -8.58 -17.41 -9.13
N PRO A 32 -7.85 -17.15 -8.03
CA PRO A 32 -8.07 -15.98 -7.18
C PRO A 32 -7.95 -14.65 -7.95
N ARG A 33 -7.16 -14.62 -9.03
CA ARG A 33 -7.07 -13.46 -9.95
C ARG A 33 -8.36 -13.17 -10.72
N PHE A 34 -9.25 -14.15 -10.92
CA PHE A 34 -10.55 -13.94 -11.56
C PHE A 34 -11.57 -13.37 -10.57
N GLU A 35 -11.56 -13.82 -9.31
CA GLU A 35 -12.42 -13.25 -8.27
C GLU A 35 -12.07 -11.80 -7.94
N MET A 36 -10.79 -11.43 -7.97
CA MET A 36 -10.33 -10.04 -7.85
C MET A 36 -10.96 -9.09 -8.88
N LYS A 37 -11.32 -9.57 -10.08
CA LYS A 37 -11.96 -8.72 -11.11
C LYS A 37 -13.38 -8.28 -10.74
N ASN A 38 -14.03 -8.96 -9.80
CA ASN A 38 -15.39 -8.66 -9.40
C ASN A 38 -15.51 -8.13 -7.97
N ALA A 39 -14.43 -8.17 -7.18
CA ALA A 39 -14.40 -7.61 -5.83
C ALA A 39 -14.57 -6.08 -5.87
N LYS A 40 -15.42 -5.54 -4.99
CA LYS A 40 -15.51 -4.09 -4.77
C LYS A 40 -14.36 -3.66 -3.86
N ILE A 41 -13.59 -2.67 -4.27
CA ILE A 41 -12.47 -2.17 -3.47
C ILE A 41 -12.80 -0.80 -2.87
N ILE A 42 -12.53 -0.65 -1.57
CA ILE A 42 -12.56 0.62 -0.86
C ILE A 42 -11.13 0.95 -0.44
N LEU A 43 -10.62 2.10 -0.89
CA LEU A 43 -9.36 2.65 -0.38
C LEU A 43 -9.64 3.53 0.84
N GLY A 44 -9.21 3.07 2.00
CA GLY A 44 -9.35 3.74 3.28
C GLY A 44 -8.30 4.81 3.57
N SER A 45 -7.89 5.57 2.56
CA SER A 45 -6.76 6.51 2.64
C SER A 45 -7.03 7.78 1.84
N SER A 46 -6.67 8.94 2.41
CA SER A 46 -6.69 10.23 1.72
C SER A 46 -5.45 10.48 0.85
N SER A 47 -4.39 9.69 0.98
CA SER A 47 -3.13 9.88 0.22
C SER A 47 -3.35 9.78 -1.29
N MET A 48 -2.88 10.78 -2.04
CA MET A 48 -2.87 10.78 -3.50
C MET A 48 -1.93 9.71 -4.06
N ALA A 49 -0.76 9.53 -3.46
CA ALA A 49 0.21 8.52 -3.89
C ALA A 49 -0.39 7.11 -3.84
N ARG A 50 -1.10 6.76 -2.76
CA ARG A 50 -1.75 5.45 -2.64
C ARG A 50 -2.88 5.24 -3.65
N ARG A 51 -3.61 6.32 -4.02
CA ARG A 51 -4.62 6.25 -5.09
C ARG A 51 -3.95 5.92 -6.42
N ASN A 52 -2.94 6.70 -6.79
CA ASN A 52 -2.22 6.52 -8.07
C ASN A 52 -1.61 5.12 -8.16
N ILE A 53 -0.97 4.63 -7.09
CA ILE A 53 -0.38 3.28 -7.06
C ILE A 53 -1.45 2.20 -7.28
N LEU A 54 -2.61 2.34 -6.65
CA LEU A 54 -3.69 1.35 -6.76
C LEU A 54 -4.36 1.41 -8.15
N GLU A 55 -4.46 2.59 -8.75
CA GLU A 55 -4.89 2.77 -10.15
C GLU A 55 -3.88 2.15 -11.14
N GLU A 56 -2.58 2.35 -10.93
CA GLU A 56 -1.50 1.72 -11.71
C GLU A 56 -1.51 0.19 -11.62
N MET A 57 -1.96 -0.36 -10.49
CA MET A 57 -2.19 -1.81 -10.34
C MET A 57 -3.42 -2.31 -11.12
N GLY A 58 -4.21 -1.41 -11.70
CA GLY A 58 -5.38 -1.73 -12.51
C GLY A 58 -6.69 -1.87 -11.72
N TYR A 59 -6.73 -1.39 -10.47
CA TYR A 59 -7.91 -1.50 -9.62
C TYR A 59 -8.84 -0.29 -9.74
N HIS A 60 -10.14 -0.57 -9.79
CA HIS A 60 -11.19 0.43 -9.58
C HIS A 60 -11.65 0.39 -8.13
N PHE A 61 -11.72 1.55 -7.48
CA PHE A 61 -12.05 1.64 -6.06
C PHE A 61 -12.80 2.92 -5.74
N THR A 62 -13.48 2.90 -4.59
CA THR A 62 -14.03 4.11 -3.96
C THR A 62 -13.15 4.55 -2.80
N VAL A 63 -13.00 5.84 -2.58
CA VAL A 63 -12.21 6.36 -1.44
C VAL A 63 -13.11 6.59 -0.24
N MET A 64 -12.68 6.11 0.92
CA MET A 64 -13.39 6.29 2.18
C MET A 64 -12.42 6.62 3.31
N VAL A 65 -12.30 7.89 3.69
CA VAL A 65 -11.30 8.30 4.69
C VAL A 65 -11.83 8.09 6.11
N ALA A 66 -10.96 7.62 7.00
CA ALA A 66 -11.18 7.57 8.44
C ALA A 66 -10.75 8.89 9.09
N ASP A 67 -11.56 9.39 10.02
CA ASP A 67 -11.19 10.52 10.88
C ASP A 67 -10.79 9.95 12.25
N ILE A 68 -9.49 9.70 12.43
CA ILE A 68 -8.93 9.14 13.66
C ILE A 68 -7.89 10.09 14.25
N ASP A 69 -7.79 10.09 15.58
CA ASP A 69 -6.69 10.77 16.27
C ASP A 69 -5.41 9.91 16.19
N GLU A 70 -4.72 9.99 15.05
CA GLU A 70 -3.45 9.27 14.82
C GLU A 70 -2.43 9.56 15.92
N LYS A 71 -2.46 10.77 16.53
CA LYS A 71 -1.51 11.18 17.57
C LYS A 71 -1.69 10.44 18.90
N SER A 72 -2.89 9.92 19.16
CA SER A 72 -3.17 9.10 20.35
C SER A 72 -2.57 7.68 20.24
N ILE A 73 -2.25 7.23 19.03
CA ILE A 73 -1.72 5.89 18.77
C ILE A 73 -0.20 5.99 18.67
N ARG A 74 0.49 5.41 19.65
CA ARG A 74 1.95 5.42 19.73
C ARG A 74 2.51 4.03 20.01
N ARG A 75 3.60 3.70 19.33
CA ARG A 75 4.38 2.48 19.49
C ARG A 75 5.85 2.84 19.33
N GLU A 76 6.73 2.09 20.00
CA GLU A 76 8.18 2.31 19.94
C GLU A 76 8.78 1.83 18.62
N LYS A 77 8.29 0.70 18.09
CA LYS A 77 8.72 0.14 16.81
C LYS A 77 7.88 0.71 15.68
N ALA A 78 8.55 1.07 14.58
CA ALA A 78 7.91 1.65 13.41
C ALA A 78 6.87 0.70 12.80
N GLU A 79 7.19 -0.59 12.68
CA GLU A 79 6.32 -1.62 12.14
C GLU A 79 5.03 -1.76 12.97
N ASP A 80 5.16 -1.76 14.30
CA ASP A 80 4.02 -1.82 15.21
C ASP A 80 3.16 -0.56 15.11
N LEU A 81 3.78 0.61 14.94
CA LEU A 81 3.08 1.88 14.78
C LEU A 81 2.25 1.90 13.50
N VAL A 82 2.86 1.62 12.35
CA VAL A 82 2.15 1.68 11.07
C VAL A 82 1.05 0.64 10.97
N LEU A 83 1.22 -0.55 11.56
CA LEU A 83 0.15 -1.54 11.64
C LEU A 83 -1.00 -1.05 12.51
N ALA A 84 -0.71 -0.54 13.70
CA ALA A 84 -1.74 -0.04 14.61
C ALA A 84 -2.55 1.12 14.00
N LEU A 85 -1.88 2.04 13.29
CA LEU A 85 -2.54 3.14 12.58
C LEU A 85 -3.43 2.64 11.43
N ALA A 86 -2.93 1.72 10.60
CA ALA A 86 -3.72 1.16 9.50
C ALA A 86 -4.92 0.35 10.01
N GLU A 87 -4.77 -0.41 11.10
CA GLU A 87 -5.86 -1.15 11.74
C GLU A 87 -6.90 -0.19 12.33
N ALA A 88 -6.49 0.86 13.03
CA ALA A 88 -7.40 1.86 13.58
C ALA A 88 -8.22 2.58 12.48
N LYS A 89 -7.59 2.87 11.33
CA LYS A 89 -8.30 3.40 10.15
C LYS A 89 -9.35 2.42 9.64
N ALA A 90 -9.01 1.13 9.58
CA ALA A 90 -9.94 0.10 9.14
C ALA A 90 -11.13 0.00 10.11
N ASP A 91 -10.86 -0.05 11.42
CA ASP A 91 -11.88 -0.17 12.47
C ASP A 91 -12.86 1.02 12.42
N ALA A 92 -12.35 2.25 12.32
CA ALA A 92 -13.17 3.45 12.22
C ALA A 92 -14.09 3.45 10.97
N ILE A 93 -13.58 2.98 9.83
CA ILE A 93 -14.37 2.86 8.59
C ILE A 93 -15.43 1.77 8.73
N VAL A 94 -15.07 0.60 9.26
CA VAL A 94 -16.00 -0.53 9.48
C VAL A 94 -17.14 -0.10 10.41
N SER A 95 -16.82 0.56 11.53
CA SER A 95 -17.84 1.08 12.45
C SER A 95 -18.78 2.08 11.79
N ARG A 96 -18.28 2.97 10.92
CA ARG A 96 -19.12 3.94 10.21
C ARG A 96 -20.04 3.29 9.17
N LEU A 97 -19.59 2.23 8.53
CA LEU A 97 -20.37 1.51 7.53
C LEU A 97 -21.52 0.70 8.14
N GLY A 98 -21.48 0.41 9.45
CA GLY A 98 -22.54 -0.34 10.13
C GLY A 98 -22.72 -1.76 9.56
N ILE A 99 -21.67 -2.32 8.95
CA ILE A 99 -21.72 -3.65 8.34
C ILE A 99 -21.65 -4.69 9.45
N GLU A 100 -22.81 -5.17 9.87
CA GLU A 100 -22.95 -6.48 10.49
C GLU A 100 -23.01 -7.49 9.35
N GLY A 101 -22.13 -8.50 9.33
CA GLY A 101 -21.89 -9.37 8.18
C GLY A 101 -23.16 -10.01 7.61
N HIS A 102 -23.78 -9.35 6.64
CA HIS A 102 -24.88 -9.90 5.85
C HIS A 102 -24.29 -10.60 4.64
N LYS A 103 -24.15 -11.92 4.75
CA LYS A 103 -23.87 -12.79 3.60
C LYS A 103 -25.12 -12.82 2.72
N GLU A 104 -25.20 -11.91 1.75
CA GLU A 104 -25.99 -12.20 0.56
C GLU A 104 -25.25 -13.27 -0.23
N GLU A 105 -25.89 -14.42 -0.46
CA GLU A 105 -25.31 -15.64 -1.06
C GLU A 105 -24.76 -15.46 -2.49
N ASN A 106 -24.85 -14.27 -3.08
CA ASN A 106 -24.35 -13.95 -4.42
C ASN A 106 -23.71 -12.55 -4.52
N ALA A 107 -23.40 -11.89 -3.40
CA ALA A 107 -22.74 -10.59 -3.43
C ALA A 107 -21.23 -10.75 -3.63
N HIS A 108 -20.66 -9.99 -4.56
CA HIS A 108 -19.21 -9.91 -4.71
C HIS A 108 -18.54 -9.41 -3.42
N PRO A 109 -17.36 -9.93 -3.07
CA PRO A 109 -16.65 -9.53 -1.86
C PRO A 109 -16.35 -8.03 -1.89
N THR A 110 -16.46 -7.37 -0.74
CA THR A 110 -16.01 -5.97 -0.58
C THR A 110 -14.76 -5.93 0.27
N LEU A 111 -13.67 -5.43 -0.30
CA LEU A 111 -12.36 -5.37 0.33
C LEU A 111 -12.02 -3.91 0.70
N LEU A 112 -11.75 -3.67 1.97
CA LEU A 112 -11.23 -2.40 2.48
C LEU A 112 -9.72 -2.47 2.61
N ILE A 113 -9.02 -1.57 1.91
CA ILE A 113 -7.57 -1.41 1.96
C ILE A 113 -7.25 -0.19 2.82
N THR A 114 -6.59 -0.39 3.96
CA THR A 114 -5.98 0.70 4.74
C THR A 114 -4.46 0.53 4.79
N ALA A 115 -3.77 1.64 4.96
CA ALA A 115 -2.31 1.66 4.96
C ALA A 115 -1.81 2.85 5.76
N ASP A 116 -0.63 2.67 6.35
CA ASP A 116 0.11 3.74 7.00
C ASP A 116 1.60 3.68 6.65
N THR A 117 2.32 4.78 6.84
CA THR A 117 3.72 4.91 6.42
C THR A 117 4.44 5.93 7.27
N VAL A 118 5.63 5.57 7.75
CA VAL A 118 6.55 6.46 8.48
C VAL A 118 7.95 6.32 7.90
N VAL A 119 8.77 7.35 8.12
CA VAL A 119 10.22 7.27 7.87
C VAL A 119 10.93 7.05 9.20
N VAL A 120 11.97 6.23 9.21
CA VAL A 120 12.88 6.05 10.34
C VAL A 120 14.24 6.57 9.90
N TYR A 121 14.80 7.47 10.68
CA TYR A 121 16.12 8.02 10.47
C TYR A 121 16.85 8.14 11.80
N GLU A 122 18.06 7.59 11.89
CA GLU A 122 18.85 7.53 13.13
C GLU A 122 18.06 7.00 14.35
N GLY A 123 17.22 5.98 14.11
CA GLY A 123 16.39 5.36 15.16
C GLY A 123 15.14 6.16 15.55
N MET A 124 14.90 7.33 14.94
CA MET A 124 13.74 8.18 15.22
C MET A 124 12.66 8.00 14.15
N ILE A 125 11.43 7.77 14.60
CA ILE A 125 10.24 7.76 13.73
C ILE A 125 9.89 9.20 13.35
N ARG A 126 9.74 9.44 12.05
CA ARG A 126 9.34 10.70 11.42
C ARG A 126 8.02 10.47 10.68
N GLU A 127 6.93 10.98 11.28
CA GLU A 127 5.63 11.11 10.62
C GLU A 127 5.66 12.31 9.65
N LYS A 128 4.50 12.84 9.24
CA LYS A 128 4.44 14.07 8.44
C LYS A 128 4.97 15.25 9.26
N PRO A 129 5.85 16.10 8.70
CA PRO A 129 6.34 17.26 9.41
C PRO A 129 5.20 18.25 9.68
N SER A 130 5.22 18.82 10.88
CA SER A 130 4.23 19.78 11.39
C SER A 130 4.51 21.22 10.98
N SER A 131 5.71 21.49 10.45
CA SER A 131 6.18 22.82 10.07
C SER A 131 7.21 22.75 8.93
N LYS A 132 7.43 23.88 8.24
CA LYS A 132 8.46 23.99 7.19
C LYS A 132 9.85 23.79 7.77
N GLU A 133 10.08 24.25 8.99
CA GLU A 133 11.34 24.11 9.73
C GLU A 133 11.65 22.65 10.03
N GLU A 134 10.64 21.88 10.49
CA GLU A 134 10.77 20.45 10.73
C GLU A 134 10.98 19.68 9.42
N ALA A 135 10.24 20.03 8.36
CA ALA A 135 10.44 19.44 7.04
C ALA A 135 11.88 19.69 6.52
N ARG A 136 12.40 20.91 6.67
CA ARG A 136 13.78 21.26 6.33
C ARG A 136 14.78 20.42 7.11
N HIS A 137 14.57 20.29 8.42
CA HIS A 137 15.42 19.47 9.29
C HIS A 137 15.42 17.99 8.84
N PHE A 138 14.25 17.45 8.49
CA PHE A 138 14.15 16.08 8.01
C PHE A 138 14.92 15.85 6.71
N VAL A 139 14.63 16.65 5.68
CA VAL A 139 15.27 16.53 4.36
C VAL A 139 16.78 16.75 4.44
N LYS A 140 17.23 17.74 5.24
CA LYS A 140 18.66 17.98 5.47
C LYS A 140 19.34 16.78 6.12
N GLY A 141 18.67 16.10 7.06
CA GLY A 141 19.19 14.88 7.67
C GLY A 141 19.43 13.76 6.65
N TYR A 142 18.58 13.63 5.64
CA TYR A 142 18.76 12.56 4.65
C TYR A 142 19.98 12.74 3.75
N SER A 143 20.50 13.97 3.59
CA SER A 143 21.66 14.28 2.74
C SER A 143 22.87 13.42 3.10
N GLY A 144 23.41 12.68 2.13
CA GLY A 144 24.55 11.78 2.33
C GLY A 144 24.27 10.57 3.23
N GLY A 145 23.01 10.37 3.64
CA GLY A 145 22.58 9.38 4.60
C GLY A 145 21.61 8.35 4.03
N CYS A 146 21.00 7.58 4.93
CA CYS A 146 19.99 6.58 4.62
C CYS A 146 18.70 6.85 5.40
N ALA A 147 17.58 6.96 4.69
CA ALA A 147 16.24 7.02 5.25
C ALA A 147 15.56 5.66 5.07
N VAL A 148 14.97 5.13 6.14
CA VAL A 148 14.24 3.86 6.09
C VAL A 148 12.75 4.16 6.05
N VAL A 149 12.05 3.77 4.99
CA VAL A 149 10.59 3.85 4.93
C VAL A 149 9.99 2.55 5.43
N VAL A 150 9.07 2.65 6.39
CA VAL A 150 8.30 1.53 6.90
C VAL A 150 6.83 1.80 6.59
N GLY A 151 6.21 0.91 5.82
CA GLY A 151 4.79 1.00 5.45
C GLY A 151 4.02 -0.24 5.90
N SER A 152 2.72 -0.09 6.14
CA SER A 152 1.80 -1.19 6.41
C SER A 152 0.68 -1.25 5.39
N VAL A 153 0.15 -2.44 5.18
CA VAL A 153 -1.08 -2.67 4.42
C VAL A 153 -1.98 -3.60 5.23
N VAL A 154 -3.25 -3.24 5.33
CA VAL A 154 -4.30 -4.03 5.98
C VAL A 154 -5.45 -4.17 4.99
N ILE A 155 -5.79 -5.41 4.67
CA ILE A 155 -6.94 -5.77 3.84
C ILE A 155 -8.01 -6.36 4.76
N THR A 156 -9.15 -5.69 4.87
CA THR A 156 -10.32 -6.21 5.60
C THR A 156 -11.37 -6.65 4.58
N ASN A 157 -11.71 -7.93 4.58
CA ASN A 157 -12.83 -8.45 3.81
C ASN A 157 -14.11 -8.14 4.58
N LEU A 158 -14.88 -7.15 4.13
CA LEU A 158 -16.09 -6.68 4.80
C LEU A 158 -17.24 -7.70 4.71
N THR A 159 -17.16 -8.65 3.78
CA THR A 159 -18.18 -9.71 3.62
C THR A 159 -17.99 -10.82 4.65
N THR A 160 -16.75 -11.18 4.96
CA THR A 160 -16.42 -12.27 5.89
C THR A 160 -16.00 -11.77 7.28
N GLY A 161 -15.62 -10.51 7.40
CA GLY A 161 -15.01 -9.91 8.60
C GLY A 161 -13.53 -10.29 8.79
N THR A 162 -12.91 -11.04 7.87
CA THR A 162 -11.51 -11.44 8.01
C THR A 162 -10.56 -10.31 7.67
N ARG A 163 -9.36 -10.33 8.28
CA ARG A 163 -8.32 -9.32 8.07
C ARG A 163 -6.99 -9.98 7.74
N LYS A 164 -6.33 -9.49 6.69
CA LYS A 164 -4.94 -9.79 6.32
C LYS A 164 -4.11 -8.53 6.45
N ARG A 165 -2.86 -8.65 6.91
CA ARG A 165 -1.99 -7.50 7.16
C ARG A 165 -0.52 -7.83 6.99
N GLY A 166 0.29 -6.83 6.72
CA GLY A 166 1.73 -6.94 6.69
C GLY A 166 2.42 -5.59 6.63
N CYS A 167 3.75 -5.60 6.74
CA CYS A 167 4.60 -4.44 6.57
C CYS A 167 5.55 -4.61 5.39
N ASP A 168 5.91 -3.50 4.77
CA ASP A 168 7.02 -3.36 3.83
C ASP A 168 8.06 -2.43 4.45
N ARG A 169 9.34 -2.69 4.15
CA ARG A 169 10.45 -1.88 4.60
C ARG A 169 11.40 -1.65 3.44
N SER A 170 11.67 -0.38 3.17
CA SER A 170 12.55 0.05 2.08
C SER A 170 13.56 1.06 2.60
N GLU A 171 14.77 1.06 2.05
CA GLU A 171 15.86 1.97 2.40
C GLU A 171 16.18 2.86 1.21
N VAL A 172 16.36 4.15 1.46
CA VAL A 172 16.68 5.15 0.45
C VAL A 172 17.97 5.83 0.85
N TYR A 173 18.99 5.65 0.03
CA TYR A 173 20.30 6.26 0.16
C TYR A 173 20.37 7.50 -0.71
N PHE A 174 20.95 8.57 -0.16
CA PHE A 174 21.07 9.85 -0.86
C PHE A 174 22.52 10.24 -1.06
N HIS A 175 22.79 10.88 -2.19
CA HIS A 175 23.94 11.76 -2.34
C HIS A 175 23.79 13.01 -1.45
N ASP A 176 24.80 13.87 -1.44
CA ASP A 176 24.68 15.18 -0.81
C ASP A 176 23.61 16.02 -1.51
N ILE A 177 22.63 16.49 -0.73
CA ILE A 177 21.53 17.34 -1.21
C ILE A 177 21.90 18.81 -0.93
N PRO A 178 22.08 19.65 -1.97
CA PRO A 178 22.40 21.06 -1.80
C PRO A 178 21.30 21.81 -1.03
N ASP A 179 21.68 22.78 -0.18
CA ASP A 179 20.72 23.57 0.61
C ASP A 179 19.70 24.30 -0.29
N GLU A 180 20.12 24.77 -1.46
CA GLU A 180 19.21 25.39 -2.44
C GLU A 180 18.14 24.45 -3.00
N VAL A 181 18.39 23.14 -3.02
CA VAL A 181 17.41 22.12 -3.43
C VAL A 181 16.45 21.88 -2.28
N ILE A 182 16.96 21.79 -1.06
CA ILE A 182 16.17 21.62 0.15
C ILE A 182 15.21 22.80 0.31
N ASP A 183 15.70 24.03 0.23
CA ASP A 183 14.86 25.22 0.43
C ASP A 183 13.74 25.28 -0.63
N ARG A 184 14.02 24.94 -1.89
CA ARG A 184 12.99 24.81 -2.94
C ARG A 184 11.96 23.72 -2.65
N LEU A 185 12.40 22.54 -2.19
CA LEU A 185 11.51 21.45 -1.77
C LEU A 185 10.57 21.87 -0.64
N ILE A 186 11.04 22.69 0.30
CA ILE A 186 10.23 23.19 1.41
C ILE A 186 9.24 24.27 0.93
N ASP A 187 9.65 25.10 -0.03
CA ASP A 187 8.78 26.12 -0.61
C ASP A 187 7.64 25.55 -1.46
N ASP A 188 7.88 24.44 -2.16
CA ASP A 188 6.84 23.69 -2.88
C ASP A 188 5.76 23.13 -1.94
N GLY A 189 6.05 23.01 -0.64
CA GLY A 189 5.09 22.67 0.42
C GLY A 189 4.60 21.23 0.43
N VAL A 190 4.95 20.42 -0.57
CA VAL A 190 4.49 19.03 -0.69
C VAL A 190 5.08 18.14 0.42
N THR A 191 6.26 18.50 0.93
CA THR A 191 6.95 17.82 2.04
C THR A 191 6.12 17.75 3.33
N LEU A 192 5.19 18.68 3.55
CA LEU A 192 4.28 18.66 4.71
C LEU A 192 3.22 17.56 4.66
N ASN A 193 2.98 16.99 3.48
CA ASN A 193 1.89 16.04 3.27
C ASN A 193 2.35 14.58 3.21
N VAL A 194 3.66 14.32 3.31
CA VAL A 194 4.27 13.00 3.19
C VAL A 194 5.07 12.63 4.43
N ALA A 195 5.16 11.33 4.72
CA ALA A 195 5.91 10.83 5.86
C ALA A 195 7.38 11.25 5.77
N GLY A 196 7.92 11.77 6.87
CA GLY A 196 9.30 12.24 6.95
C GLY A 196 9.68 13.35 5.98
N GLY A 197 8.73 13.99 5.28
CA GLY A 197 9.06 14.92 4.20
C GLY A 197 9.76 14.27 3.01
N LEU A 198 9.71 12.94 2.90
CA LEU A 198 10.43 12.17 1.90
C LEU A 198 9.56 11.93 0.67
N MET A 199 9.97 12.50 -0.47
CA MET A 199 9.31 12.30 -1.76
C MET A 199 10.33 11.81 -2.79
N LEU A 200 10.33 10.51 -3.05
CA LEU A 200 11.27 9.86 -3.95
C LEU A 200 11.09 10.35 -5.40
N GLU A 201 9.84 10.54 -5.80
CA GLU A 201 9.40 10.89 -7.14
C GLU A 201 9.50 12.38 -7.46
N HIS A 202 9.81 13.23 -6.47
CA HIS A 202 9.87 14.67 -6.69
C HIS A 202 11.07 15.03 -7.60
N PRO A 203 10.90 15.86 -8.65
CA PRO A 203 11.98 16.19 -9.59
C PRO A 203 13.21 16.83 -8.93
N LEU A 204 13.02 17.50 -7.79
CA LEU A 204 14.13 18.06 -6.99
C LEU A 204 14.84 17.02 -6.13
N THR A 205 14.17 15.95 -5.71
CA THR A 205 14.75 14.90 -4.86
C THR A 205 15.38 13.79 -5.69
N ALA A 206 14.71 13.36 -6.76
CA ALA A 206 15.09 12.22 -7.58
C ALA A 206 16.56 12.22 -8.07
N PRO A 207 17.17 13.35 -8.49
CA PRO A 207 18.57 13.39 -8.90
C PRO A 207 19.58 13.08 -7.79
N PHE A 208 19.15 13.15 -6.52
CA PHE A 208 20.01 12.92 -5.36
C PHE A 208 19.77 11.56 -4.70
N VAL A 209 18.85 10.76 -5.25
CA VAL A 209 18.68 9.37 -4.82
C VAL A 209 19.81 8.55 -5.43
N ASP A 210 20.65 7.97 -4.56
CA ASP A 210 21.73 7.07 -4.97
C ASP A 210 21.20 5.65 -5.19
N THR A 211 20.60 5.07 -4.15
CA THR A 211 20.17 3.67 -4.13
C THR A 211 18.85 3.51 -3.39
N VAL A 212 17.96 2.68 -3.93
CA VAL A 212 16.77 2.20 -3.22
C VAL A 212 16.88 0.69 -3.01
N ILE A 213 16.86 0.25 -1.75
CA ILE A 213 16.79 -1.17 -1.38
C ILE A 213 15.36 -1.46 -0.90
N GLY A 214 14.65 -2.36 -1.58
CA GLY A 214 13.23 -2.64 -1.29
C GLY A 214 12.34 -2.28 -2.47
N THR A 215 11.13 -1.75 -2.18
CA THR A 215 10.15 -1.41 -3.22
C THR A 215 10.00 0.11 -3.37
N PRO A 216 10.21 0.70 -4.56
CA PRO A 216 10.00 2.13 -4.79
C PRO A 216 8.58 2.57 -4.46
N ASP A 217 7.59 1.74 -4.78
CA ASP A 217 6.17 1.96 -4.43
C ASP A 217 5.89 1.89 -2.93
N GLY A 218 6.62 1.05 -2.18
CA GLY A 218 6.64 1.09 -0.71
C GLY A 218 7.15 2.42 -0.17
N VAL A 219 8.23 2.96 -0.76
CA VAL A 219 8.75 4.30 -0.42
C VAL A 219 7.73 5.40 -0.72
N MET A 220 7.02 5.31 -1.85
CA MET A 220 5.94 6.24 -2.24
C MET A 220 4.67 6.08 -1.38
N GLY A 221 4.58 5.02 -0.57
CA GLY A 221 3.58 4.86 0.50
C GLY A 221 2.61 3.69 0.35
N LEU A 222 2.75 2.84 -0.67
CA LEU A 222 1.99 1.59 -0.79
C LEU A 222 2.76 0.54 -1.60
N SER A 223 3.25 -0.51 -0.94
CA SER A 223 3.92 -1.62 -1.62
C SER A 223 2.92 -2.43 -2.46
N LYS A 224 3.09 -2.43 -3.78
CA LYS A 224 2.29 -3.18 -4.76
C LYS A 224 2.42 -4.69 -4.53
N SER A 225 3.63 -5.18 -4.28
CA SER A 225 3.87 -6.61 -4.06
C SER A 225 3.19 -7.10 -2.78
N LEU A 226 3.31 -6.34 -1.68
CA LEU A 226 2.63 -6.65 -0.43
C LEU A 226 1.10 -6.53 -0.57
N THR A 227 0.62 -5.46 -1.22
CA THR A 227 -0.81 -5.24 -1.43
C THR A 227 -1.43 -6.37 -2.24
N GLN A 228 -0.79 -6.78 -3.34
CA GLN A 228 -1.29 -7.88 -4.17
C GLN A 228 -1.34 -9.19 -3.38
N LYS A 229 -0.27 -9.52 -2.65
CA LYS A 229 -0.21 -10.73 -1.82
C LYS A 229 -1.37 -10.77 -0.82
N LEU A 230 -1.61 -9.67 -0.10
CA LEU A 230 -2.67 -9.62 0.92
C LEU A 230 -4.08 -9.62 0.32
N LEU A 231 -4.25 -9.06 -0.88
CA LEU A 231 -5.50 -9.15 -1.63
C LEU A 231 -5.80 -10.60 -2.00
N ASP A 232 -4.83 -11.31 -2.57
CA ASP A 232 -4.96 -12.73 -2.94
C ASP A 232 -5.31 -13.57 -1.69
N GLU A 233 -4.57 -13.42 -0.60
CA GLU A 233 -4.84 -14.12 0.68
C GLU A 233 -6.22 -13.81 1.28
N SER A 234 -6.80 -12.63 0.99
CA SER A 234 -8.10 -12.21 1.54
C SER A 234 -9.31 -12.82 0.84
N LEU A 235 -9.10 -13.40 -0.35
CA LEU A 235 -10.11 -14.08 -1.15
C LEU A 235 -10.06 -15.60 -1.04
N GLU A 236 -8.93 -16.18 -0.63
CA GLU A 236 -8.77 -17.63 -0.46
C GLU A 236 -9.51 -18.22 0.78
N SER A 237 -10.43 -17.47 1.42
CA SER A 237 -11.07 -17.83 2.72
C SER A 237 -12.58 -18.06 2.63
#